data_AF-A0AAE1UJU9-F1
#
_entry.id   AF-A0AAE1UJU9-F1
#
_cell.length_a   1.000
_cell.length_b   1.000
_cell.length_c   1.000
_cell.angle_alpha   90.00
_cell.angle_beta   90.00
_cell.angle_gamma   90.00
#
_symmetry.space_group_name_H-M   'P 1'
#
loop_
_entity.id
_entity.type
_entity.pdbx_description
1 polymer ?
#
loop_
_entity_poly.entity_id
_entity_poly.type
_entity_poly.pdbx_seq_one_letter_code
_entity_poly.pdbx_strand_id
1 'polypeptide(L)'
;MSTGSALYDVTVATLYDVTVAALYDVTVAALYDVTVAALYDVTVATLYDVTVAALYDVTVAALYDVTVAALYDVTVAALYDVTVAALYDVTVAALYDVTVAALYDVTVAALYDVTVATLYDVTVAALYDVTVAALYDVTVAALYDVTVAALYDVTVAALYDVTVQHYMTSL
;
A
#
# COMPACT_ATOMS: atom_id res chain seq x y z
N MET A 1 23.86 -6.08 -8.67
CA MET A 1 24.73 -5.26 -9.57
C MET A 1 24.67 -3.82 -9.08
N SER A 2 25.77 -3.21 -8.63
CA SER A 2 25.80 -1.79 -8.25
C SER A 2 26.32 -0.96 -9.42
N THR A 3 25.40 -0.46 -10.23
CA THR A 3 25.69 0.54 -11.25
C THR A 3 24.83 1.74 -10.91
N GLY A 4 25.41 2.91 -10.67
CA GLY A 4 24.64 4.14 -10.43
C GLY A 4 23.80 4.62 -11.64
N SER A 5 23.57 3.76 -12.63
CA SER A 5 22.80 4.00 -13.85
C SER A 5 21.42 3.32 -13.76
N ALA A 6 20.48 3.79 -14.58
CA ALA A 6 19.20 3.12 -14.76
C ALA A 6 19.36 1.83 -15.60
N LEU A 7 18.49 0.84 -15.35
CA LEU A 7 18.29 -0.32 -16.21
C LEU A 7 16.92 -0.21 -16.90
N TYR A 8 16.84 -0.71 -18.13
CA TYR A 8 15.65 -0.69 -18.97
C TYR A 8 15.38 -2.11 -19.48
N ASP A 9 14.12 -2.41 -19.76
CA ASP A 9 13.68 -3.65 -20.42
C ASP A 9 14.17 -4.91 -19.70
N VAL A 10 13.97 -4.98 -18.38
CA VAL A 10 14.46 -6.10 -17.57
C VAL A 10 13.44 -7.24 -17.61
N THR A 11 13.69 -8.25 -18.45
CA THR A 11 12.89 -9.47 -18.51
C THR A 11 13.72 -10.71 -18.17
N VAL A 12 13.62 -11.18 -16.92
CA VAL A 12 14.33 -12.35 -16.41
C VAL A 12 13.45 -13.14 -15.44
N ALA A 13 13.77 -14.40 -15.16
CA ALA A 13 13.00 -15.18 -14.19
C ALA A 13 13.15 -14.62 -12.77
N THR A 14 14.39 -14.40 -12.34
CA THR A 14 14.71 -13.96 -10.98
C THR A 14 15.85 -12.97 -11.01
N LEU A 15 15.81 -11.97 -10.15
CA LEU A 15 16.90 -11.03 -9.97
C LEU A 15 17.13 -10.76 -8.46
N TYR A 16 18.40 -10.67 -8.09
CA TYR A 16 18.87 -10.55 -6.71
C TYR A 16 19.79 -9.35 -6.59
N ASP A 17 19.87 -8.76 -5.39
CA ASP A 17 20.84 -7.73 -5.01
C ASP A 17 20.86 -6.56 -6.01
N VAL A 18 19.71 -5.93 -6.18
CA VAL A 18 19.53 -4.83 -7.13
C VAL A 18 19.77 -3.50 -6.43
N THR A 19 20.87 -2.83 -6.79
CA THR A 19 21.18 -1.50 -6.28
C THR A 19 21.53 -0.55 -7.41
N VAL A 20 20.53 0.15 -7.92
CA VAL A 20 20.66 1.01 -9.10
C VAL A 20 19.82 2.29 -8.91
N ALA A 21 20.04 3.30 -9.75
CA ALA A 21 19.28 4.54 -9.62
C ALA A 21 17.80 4.34 -9.97
N ALA A 22 17.52 3.64 -11.07
CA ALA A 22 16.16 3.35 -11.50
C ALA A 22 16.06 2.03 -12.28
N LEU A 23 14.87 1.42 -12.26
CA LEU A 23 14.48 0.38 -13.22
C LEU A 23 13.24 0.84 -13.99
N TYR A 24 13.24 0.56 -15.28
CA TYR A 24 12.11 0.75 -16.19
C TYR A 24 11.75 -0.57 -16.83
N ASP A 25 10.45 -0.77 -17.08
CA ASP A 25 9.90 -1.90 -17.84
C ASP A 25 10.39 -3.25 -17.29
N VAL A 26 10.01 -3.55 -16.04
CA VAL A 26 10.46 -4.76 -15.34
C VAL A 26 9.39 -5.82 -15.40
N THR A 27 9.72 -6.96 -16.02
CA THR A 27 8.88 -8.16 -15.99
C THR A 27 9.69 -9.34 -15.46
N VAL A 28 9.52 -9.67 -14.17
CA VAL A 28 10.23 -10.79 -13.53
C VAL A 28 9.30 -11.66 -12.71
N ALA A 29 9.66 -12.94 -12.48
CA ALA A 29 8.87 -13.76 -11.58
C ALA A 29 9.15 -13.38 -10.12
N ALA A 30 10.42 -13.22 -9.75
CA ALA A 30 10.79 -12.81 -8.41
C ALA A 30 11.93 -11.78 -8.39
N LEU A 31 11.83 -10.84 -7.47
CA LEU A 31 12.85 -9.83 -7.19
C LEU A 31 13.15 -9.84 -5.69
N TYR A 32 14.43 -9.92 -5.36
CA TYR A 32 14.93 -9.98 -3.99
C TYR A 32 15.94 -8.85 -3.76
N ASP A 33 15.91 -8.28 -2.55
CA ASP A 33 16.89 -7.31 -2.06
C ASP A 33 17.03 -6.12 -3.03
N VAL A 34 16.00 -5.29 -3.08
CA VAL A 34 15.91 -4.15 -3.99
C VAL A 34 16.14 -2.86 -3.24
N THR A 35 17.14 -2.10 -3.63
CA THR A 35 17.37 -0.74 -3.15
C THR A 35 17.59 0.19 -4.32
N VAL A 36 16.58 0.98 -4.65
CA VAL A 36 16.64 1.89 -5.81
C VAL A 36 15.95 3.23 -5.52
N ALA A 37 16.21 4.25 -6.32
CA ALA A 37 15.46 5.50 -6.17
C ALA A 37 14.06 5.38 -6.80
N ALA A 38 13.93 4.78 -7.98
CA ALA A 38 12.64 4.67 -8.65
C ALA A 38 12.44 3.35 -9.42
N LEU A 39 11.23 2.82 -9.37
CA LEU A 39 10.73 1.71 -10.20
C LEU A 39 9.58 2.23 -11.06
N TYR A 40 9.61 1.97 -12.36
CA TYR A 40 8.56 2.29 -13.31
C TYR A 40 8.13 1.04 -14.07
N ASP A 41 6.83 0.90 -14.32
CA ASP A 41 6.23 -0.15 -15.15
C ASP A 41 6.67 -1.56 -14.71
N VAL A 42 6.22 -1.95 -13.53
CA VAL A 42 6.70 -3.17 -12.85
C VAL A 42 5.60 -4.21 -12.82
N THR A 43 5.83 -5.34 -13.49
CA THR A 43 5.00 -6.54 -13.40
C THR A 43 5.79 -7.68 -12.79
N VAL A 44 5.48 -8.06 -11.55
CA VAL A 44 6.23 -9.09 -10.83
C VAL A 44 5.30 -10.07 -10.13
N ALA A 45 5.67 -11.34 -9.99
CA ALA A 45 4.88 -12.25 -9.16
C ALA A 45 5.16 -11.99 -7.67
N THR A 46 6.43 -11.96 -7.27
CA THR A 46 6.83 -11.76 -5.87
C THR A 46 7.99 -10.77 -5.70
N LEU A 47 7.83 -9.80 -4.81
CA LEU A 47 8.88 -8.86 -4.38
C LEU A 47 9.20 -9.09 -2.90
N TYR A 48 10.49 -9.22 -2.58
CA TYR A 48 10.99 -9.39 -1.22
C TYR A 48 12.03 -8.31 -0.92
N ASP A 49 11.99 -7.77 0.30
CA ASP A 49 12.98 -6.84 0.85
C ASP A 49 13.21 -5.62 -0.06
N VAL A 50 12.21 -4.74 -0.09
CA VAL A 50 12.13 -3.64 -1.06
C VAL A 50 12.26 -2.31 -0.33
N THR A 51 13.32 -1.57 -0.62
CA THR A 51 13.51 -0.19 -0.18
C THR A 51 13.60 0.73 -1.39
N VAL A 52 12.54 1.53 -1.64
CA VAL A 52 12.48 2.39 -2.83
C VAL A 52 11.96 3.77 -2.49
N ALA A 53 12.45 4.82 -3.14
CA ALA A 53 11.87 6.14 -2.91
C ALA A 53 10.51 6.28 -3.62
N ALA A 54 10.39 5.88 -4.88
CA ALA A 54 9.12 5.93 -5.61
C ALA A 54 8.86 4.71 -6.50
N LEU A 55 7.63 4.19 -6.45
CA LEU A 55 7.11 3.14 -7.33
C LEU A 55 5.97 3.73 -8.17
N TYR A 56 6.02 3.51 -9.48
CA TYR A 56 5.00 3.92 -10.44
C TYR A 56 4.54 2.72 -11.25
N ASP A 57 3.23 2.63 -11.49
CA ASP A 57 2.60 1.63 -12.37
C ASP A 57 3.02 0.20 -12.00
N VAL A 58 2.56 -0.25 -10.83
CA VAL A 58 3.02 -1.51 -10.22
C VAL A 58 1.89 -2.53 -10.19
N THR A 59 2.10 -3.66 -10.84
CA THR A 59 1.24 -4.84 -10.75
C THR A 59 2.02 -6.00 -10.13
N VAL A 60 1.67 -6.41 -8.91
CA VAL A 60 2.38 -7.51 -8.24
C VAL A 60 1.42 -8.50 -7.58
N ALA A 61 1.77 -9.78 -7.54
CA ALA A 61 0.94 -10.74 -6.81
C ALA A 61 1.20 -10.66 -5.29
N ALA A 62 2.46 -10.66 -4.85
CA ALA A 62 2.80 -10.53 -3.45
C ALA A 62 4.03 -9.63 -3.20
N LEU A 63 3.91 -8.73 -2.22
CA LEU A 63 4.98 -7.87 -1.69
C LEU A 63 5.23 -8.25 -0.24
N TYR A 64 6.51 -8.46 0.11
CA TYR A 64 6.97 -8.74 1.47
C TYR A 64 8.06 -7.73 1.84
N ASP A 65 8.00 -7.23 3.08
CA ASP A 65 9.01 -6.37 3.69
C ASP A 65 9.31 -5.13 2.83
N VAL A 66 8.35 -4.22 2.79
CA VAL A 66 8.38 -3.07 1.88
C VAL A 66 8.49 -1.76 2.65
N THR A 67 9.54 -1.00 2.36
CA THR A 67 9.70 0.39 2.81
C THR A 67 9.76 1.31 1.60
N VAL A 68 8.73 2.13 1.40
CA VAL A 68 8.68 3.04 0.25
C VAL A 68 8.25 4.44 0.66
N ALA A 69 8.79 5.48 0.02
CA ALA A 69 8.31 6.83 0.30
C ALA A 69 6.99 7.12 -0.44
N ALA A 70 6.88 6.81 -1.72
CA ALA A 70 5.65 6.98 -2.48
C ALA A 70 5.34 5.81 -3.43
N LEU A 71 4.07 5.38 -3.46
CA LEU A 71 3.51 4.44 -4.43
C LEU A 71 2.42 5.14 -5.23
N TYR A 72 2.47 5.00 -6.56
CA TYR A 72 1.48 5.53 -7.50
C TYR A 72 0.98 4.40 -8.40
N ASP A 73 -0.33 4.35 -8.63
CA ASP A 73 -0.99 3.44 -9.57
C ASP A 73 -0.63 1.97 -9.30
N VAL A 74 -1.15 1.44 -8.19
CA VAL A 74 -0.72 0.14 -7.66
C VAL A 74 -1.85 -0.85 -7.62
N THR A 75 -1.65 -2.00 -8.26
CA THR A 75 -2.53 -3.16 -8.17
C THR A 75 -1.76 -4.34 -7.57
N VAL A 76 -2.14 -4.77 -6.36
CA VAL A 76 -1.46 -5.90 -5.71
C VAL A 76 -2.46 -6.89 -5.13
N ALA A 77 -2.16 -8.19 -5.19
CA ALA A 77 -3.02 -9.16 -4.54
C ALA A 77 -2.77 -9.21 -3.02
N ALA A 78 -1.51 -9.27 -2.57
CA ALA A 78 -1.19 -9.27 -1.14
C ALA A 78 0.04 -8.41 -0.79
N LEU A 79 -0.06 -7.61 0.27
CA LEU A 79 1.04 -6.86 0.89
C LEU A 79 1.24 -7.36 2.32
N TYR A 80 2.48 -7.62 2.69
CA TYR A 80 2.90 -8.03 4.04
C TYR A 80 4.01 -7.13 4.52
N ASP A 81 3.93 -6.68 5.78
CA ASP A 81 4.97 -5.91 6.46
C ASP A 81 5.38 -4.65 5.68
N VAL A 82 4.47 -3.69 5.64
CA VAL A 82 4.60 -2.52 4.76
C VAL A 82 4.67 -1.22 5.55
N THR A 83 5.71 -0.44 5.29
CA THR A 83 5.85 0.94 5.78
C THR A 83 5.91 1.90 4.59
N VAL A 84 4.91 2.76 4.45
CA VAL A 84 4.88 3.74 3.35
C VAL A 84 4.51 5.14 3.81
N ALA A 85 5.15 6.16 3.24
CA ALA A 85 4.75 7.53 3.54
C ALA A 85 3.47 7.93 2.78
N ALA A 86 3.38 7.67 1.47
CA ALA A 86 2.19 7.98 0.68
C ALA A 86 1.82 6.91 -0.35
N LEU A 87 0.54 6.56 -0.43
CA LEU A 87 -0.07 5.72 -1.47
C LEU A 87 -1.10 6.54 -2.23
N TYR A 88 -1.05 6.46 -3.56
CA TYR A 88 -2.01 7.08 -4.47
C TYR A 88 -2.53 6.03 -5.44
N ASP A 89 -3.85 6.02 -5.66
CA ASP A 89 -4.54 5.19 -6.65
C ASP A 89 -4.21 3.69 -6.46
N VAL A 90 -4.73 3.11 -5.38
CA VAL A 90 -4.35 1.77 -4.94
C VAL A 90 -5.53 0.81 -4.95
N THR A 91 -5.35 -0.32 -5.62
CA THR A 91 -6.26 -1.47 -5.57
C THR A 91 -5.55 -2.68 -4.99
N VAL A 92 -5.98 -3.14 -3.82
CA VAL A 92 -5.36 -4.32 -3.19
C VAL A 92 -6.38 -5.34 -2.70
N ALA A 93 -6.09 -6.63 -2.83
CA ALA A 93 -6.99 -7.64 -2.25
C ALA A 93 -6.77 -7.77 -0.73
N ALA A 94 -5.53 -7.91 -0.26
CA ALA A 94 -5.23 -7.99 1.18
C ALA A 94 -3.97 -7.21 1.59
N LEU A 95 -4.06 -6.48 2.71
CA LEU A 95 -2.93 -5.84 3.41
C LEU A 95 -2.81 -6.44 4.81
N TYR A 96 -1.58 -6.79 5.19
CA TYR A 96 -1.24 -7.30 6.52
C TYR A 96 -0.08 -6.48 7.10
N ASP A 97 -0.20 -6.10 8.37
CA ASP A 97 0.85 -5.42 9.14
C ASP A 97 1.35 -4.16 8.42
N VAL A 98 0.50 -3.14 8.35
CA VAL A 98 0.77 -1.95 7.54
C VAL A 98 0.81 -0.68 8.38
N THR A 99 1.87 0.10 8.18
CA THR A 99 1.98 1.48 8.66
C THR A 99 2.05 2.44 7.49
N VAL A 100 1.06 3.33 7.35
CA VAL A 100 1.06 4.36 6.31
C VAL A 100 0.87 5.74 6.89
N ALA A 101 1.55 6.77 6.36
CA ALA A 101 1.22 8.14 6.75
C ALA A 101 -0.05 8.63 6.00
N ALA A 102 -0.10 8.50 4.67
CA ALA A 102 -1.26 8.90 3.89
C ALA A 102 -1.65 7.88 2.80
N LEU A 103 -2.96 7.63 2.66
CA LEU A 103 -3.55 6.93 1.51
C LEU A 103 -4.58 7.82 0.83
N TYR A 104 -4.55 7.83 -0.50
CA TYR A 104 -5.48 8.55 -1.38
C TYR A 104 -6.05 7.58 -2.42
N ASP A 105 -7.36 7.64 -2.63
CA ASP A 105 -8.07 6.90 -3.68
C ASP A 105 -7.79 5.38 -3.61
N VAL A 106 -8.34 4.75 -2.58
CA VAL A 106 -7.99 3.36 -2.24
C VAL A 106 -9.19 2.44 -2.26
N THR A 107 -9.04 1.31 -2.95
CA THR A 107 -9.98 0.19 -2.92
C THR A 107 -9.28 -1.04 -2.37
N VAL A 108 -9.73 -1.55 -1.21
CA VAL A 108 -9.19 -2.79 -0.63
C VAL A 108 -10.27 -3.78 -0.24
N ALA A 109 -10.06 -5.07 -0.49
CA ALA A 109 -10.97 -6.08 0.02
C ALA A 109 -10.78 -6.31 1.54
N ALA A 110 -9.55 -6.49 2.01
CA ALA A 110 -9.27 -6.66 3.44
C ALA A 110 -8.00 -5.96 3.92
N LEU A 111 -8.08 -5.33 5.09
CA LEU A 111 -6.94 -4.78 5.84
C LEU A 111 -6.88 -5.44 7.22
N TYR A 112 -5.69 -5.87 7.62
CA TYR A 112 -5.39 -6.48 8.91
C TYR A 112 -4.23 -5.77 9.57
N ASP A 113 -4.36 -5.44 10.86
CA ASP A 113 -3.29 -4.87 11.68
C ASP A 113 -2.69 -3.61 11.04
N VAL A 114 -3.52 -2.56 10.95
CA VAL A 114 -3.17 -1.36 10.20
C VAL A 114 -3.14 -0.10 11.07
N THR A 115 -2.05 0.66 10.93
CA THR A 115 -1.93 2.01 11.50
C THR A 115 -1.80 3.02 10.38
N VAL A 116 -2.74 3.97 10.30
CA VAL A 116 -2.66 5.06 9.31
C VAL A 116 -2.91 6.42 9.93
N ALA A 117 -2.13 7.44 9.53
CA ALA A 117 -2.42 8.80 9.95
C ALA A 117 -3.64 9.38 9.20
N THR A 118 -3.65 9.35 7.86
CA THR A 118 -4.77 9.90 7.08
C THR A 118 -5.20 9.01 5.91
N LEU A 119 -6.51 8.81 5.75
CA LEU A 119 -7.13 8.15 4.61
C LEU A 119 -8.10 9.12 3.92
N TYR A 120 -8.03 9.20 2.60
CA TYR A 120 -8.93 9.95 1.74
C TYR A 120 -9.52 9.03 0.66
N ASP A 121 -10.83 9.15 0.42
CA ASP A 121 -11.53 8.50 -0.68
C ASP A 121 -11.31 6.98 -0.68
N VAL A 122 -11.83 6.32 0.35
CA VAL A 122 -11.52 4.90 0.61
C VAL A 122 -12.76 4.01 0.54
N THR A 123 -12.67 2.94 -0.23
CA THR A 123 -13.65 1.85 -0.27
C THR A 123 -13.02 0.57 0.25
N VAL A 124 -13.51 0.05 1.37
CA VAL A 124 -12.99 -1.19 1.97
C VAL A 124 -14.09 -2.19 2.29
N ALA A 125 -13.91 -3.46 1.94
CA ALA A 125 -14.88 -4.48 2.34
C ALA A 125 -14.73 -4.85 3.82
N ALA A 126 -13.52 -5.06 4.34
CA ALA A 126 -13.31 -5.31 5.76
C ALA A 126 -12.01 -4.69 6.32
N LEU A 127 -12.11 -4.09 7.50
CA LEU A 127 -10.97 -3.65 8.32
C LEU A 127 -10.97 -4.42 9.64
N TYR A 128 -9.82 -4.96 10.01
CA TYR A 128 -9.56 -5.69 11.26
C TYR A 128 -8.37 -5.05 11.98
N ASP A 129 -8.54 -4.76 13.26
CA ASP A 129 -7.47 -4.26 14.14
C ASP A 129 -6.80 -3.00 13.56
N VAL A 130 -7.57 -1.92 13.45
CA VAL A 130 -7.12 -0.71 12.74
C VAL A 130 -7.12 0.52 13.64
N THR A 131 -6.01 1.26 13.60
CA THR A 131 -5.91 2.58 14.20
C THR A 131 -5.75 3.64 13.11
N VAL A 132 -6.70 4.58 13.01
CA VAL A 132 -6.64 5.69 12.06
C VAL A 132 -6.75 7.04 12.77
N ALA A 133 -5.88 8.01 12.44
CA ALA A 133 -6.04 9.36 13.01
C ALA A 133 -7.17 10.14 12.31
N ALA A 134 -7.24 10.14 10.98
CA ALA A 134 -8.34 10.77 10.25
C ALA A 134 -8.81 9.95 9.03
N LEU A 135 -10.13 9.85 8.88
CA LEU A 135 -10.82 9.26 7.72
C LEU A 135 -11.70 10.30 7.04
N TYR A 136 -11.52 10.47 5.74
CA TYR A 136 -12.32 11.34 4.88
C TYR A 136 -12.93 10.53 3.74
N ASP A 137 -14.24 10.68 3.53
CA ASP A 137 -14.98 10.10 2.39
C ASP A 137 -14.77 8.57 2.29
N VAL A 138 -15.31 7.84 3.27
CA VAL A 138 -15.04 6.41 3.41
C VAL A 138 -16.32 5.57 3.32
N THR A 139 -16.27 4.52 2.51
CA THR A 139 -17.29 3.47 2.46
C THR A 139 -16.68 2.15 2.95
N VAL A 140 -17.21 1.61 4.06
CA VAL A 140 -16.76 0.32 4.61
C VAL A 140 -17.92 -0.66 4.77
N ALA A 141 -17.76 -1.91 4.32
CA ALA A 141 -18.78 -2.92 4.59
C ALA A 141 -18.73 -3.44 6.04
N ALA A 142 -17.55 -3.74 6.58
CA ALA A 142 -17.41 -4.16 7.98
C ALA A 142 -16.15 -3.58 8.68
N LEU A 143 -16.33 -3.14 9.92
CA LEU A 143 -15.26 -2.73 10.83
C LEU A 143 -15.19 -3.67 12.03
N TYR A 144 -14.00 -4.17 12.35
CA TYR A 144 -13.71 -4.99 13.53
C TYR A 144 -12.52 -4.39 14.29
N ASP A 145 -12.71 -4.08 15.57
CA ASP A 145 -11.65 -3.61 16.47
C ASP A 145 -10.94 -2.37 15.90
N VAL A 146 -11.71 -1.29 15.68
CA VAL A 146 -11.22 -0.08 15.01
C VAL A 146 -11.25 1.12 15.94
N THR A 147 -10.11 1.82 16.04
CA THR A 147 -9.99 3.11 16.73
C THR A 147 -9.77 4.22 15.72
N VAL A 148 -10.67 5.21 15.71
CA VAL A 148 -10.54 6.39 14.84
C VAL A 148 -10.58 7.69 15.65
N ALA A 149 -9.61 8.58 15.44
CA ALA A 149 -9.62 9.86 16.13
C ALA A 149 -10.61 10.86 15.48
N ALA A 150 -10.66 10.97 14.15
CA ALA A 150 -11.60 11.83 13.43
C ALA A 150 -12.23 11.15 12.20
N LEU A 151 -13.54 11.30 12.04
CA LEU A 151 -14.33 10.78 10.91
C LEU A 151 -15.10 11.89 10.20
N TYR A 152 -14.98 11.91 8.88
CA TYR A 152 -15.65 12.84 7.96
C TYR A 152 -16.31 12.03 6.84
N ASP A 153 -17.63 12.19 6.68
CA ASP A 153 -18.44 11.59 5.62
C ASP A 153 -18.20 10.08 5.42
N VAL A 154 -18.68 9.28 6.38
CA VAL A 154 -18.47 7.83 6.40
C VAL A 154 -19.77 7.04 6.31
N THR A 155 -19.76 6.03 5.45
CA THR A 155 -20.82 5.03 5.34
C THR A 155 -20.28 3.67 5.79
N VAL A 156 -20.89 3.07 6.83
CA VAL A 156 -20.53 1.73 7.31
C VAL A 156 -21.74 0.83 7.38
N ALA A 157 -21.65 -0.39 6.84
CA ALA A 157 -22.75 -1.36 6.89
C ALA A 157 -22.77 -2.18 8.21
N ALA A 158 -21.61 -2.51 8.79
CA ALA A 158 -21.51 -3.23 10.07
C ALA A 158 -20.32 -2.75 10.92
N LEU A 159 -20.54 -2.62 12.24
CA LEU A 159 -19.53 -2.19 13.21
C LEU A 159 -19.42 -3.22 14.35
N TYR A 160 -18.19 -3.62 14.69
CA TYR A 160 -17.85 -4.47 15.81
C TYR A 160 -16.67 -3.84 16.55
N ASP A 161 -16.88 -3.50 17.83
CA ASP A 161 -15.89 -2.84 18.70
C ASP A 161 -15.18 -1.64 18.03
N VAL A 162 -15.94 -0.54 17.88
CA VAL A 162 -15.44 0.68 17.24
C VAL A 162 -15.40 1.82 18.24
N THR A 163 -14.23 2.43 18.40
CA THR A 163 -14.04 3.64 19.21
C THR A 163 -13.79 4.84 18.31
N VAL A 164 -14.63 5.87 18.44
CA VAL A 164 -14.50 7.15 17.72
C VAL A 164 -14.35 8.30 18.70
N GLN A 165 -13.26 9.06 18.62
CA GLN A 165 -13.09 10.25 19.48
C GLN A 165 -13.87 11.46 18.97
N HIS A 166 -13.85 11.71 17.66
CA HIS A 166 -14.55 12.85 17.08
C HIS A 166 -15.29 12.49 15.80
N TYR A 167 -16.59 12.76 15.79
CA TYR A 167 -17.46 12.57 14.63
C TYR A 167 -17.91 13.94 14.13
N MET A 168 -17.56 14.29 12.89
CA MET A 168 -18.00 15.52 12.24
C MET A 168 -18.86 15.16 11.02
N THR A 169 -20.17 15.39 11.11
CA THR A 169 -21.07 15.31 9.95
C THR A 169 -20.98 16.60 9.15
N SER A 170 -20.80 16.51 7.82
CA SER A 170 -21.15 17.63 6.94
C SER A 170 -22.66 17.91 7.05
N LEU A 171 -23.04 19.20 7.06
CA LEU A 171 -24.40 19.71 7.24
C LEU A 171 -25.09 19.88 5.88
#